data_AF-A0A7V1U813-F1
#
_entry.id   AF-A0A7V1U813-F1
#
_cell.length_a   1.000
_cell.length_b   1.000
_cell.length_c   1.000
_cell.angle_alpha   90.00
_cell.angle_beta   90.00
_cell.angle_gamma   90.00
#
_symmetry.space_group_name_H-M   'P 1'
#
loop_
_entity.id
_entity.type
_entity.pdbx_description
1 polymer ?
#
loop_
_entity_poly.entity_id
_entity_poly.type
_entity_poly.pdbx_seq_one_letter_code
_entity_poly.pdbx_strand_id
1 'polypeptide(L)'
;MRGSIVVVRAGDDRVTLPPPVKAAGVMRHVSSMEGVGTAYVLDRQGGDMVVAVSSSGPRVFARADEARHPSLSPTGELVWAEGDGLRLAAPDGSVTAIGGPPGSTMASFPLFMGASAIITVASEAVEGVPAERDALNNLWLYSLEEGSWSRLTDFTADAEHWSVIRTPIVEADGLISFVR
;
A
#
# COMPACT_ATOMS: atom_id res chain seq x y z
N MET A 1 5.81 -11.95 21.36
CA MET A 1 6.51 -10.65 21.51
C MET A 1 5.47 -9.54 21.49
N ARG A 2 5.56 -8.53 22.37
CA ARG A 2 4.76 -7.30 22.22
C ARG A 2 5.58 -6.34 21.36
N GLY A 3 5.15 -6.08 20.13
CA GLY A 3 5.75 -5.04 19.30
C GLY A 3 5.37 -3.65 19.84
N SER A 4 6.19 -2.64 19.57
CA SER A 4 5.88 -1.24 19.86
C SER A 4 6.20 -0.39 18.62
N ILE A 5 5.40 0.63 18.37
CA ILE A 5 5.67 1.58 17.28
C ILE A 5 6.62 2.62 17.84
N VAL A 6 7.80 2.76 17.22
CA VAL A 6 8.75 3.83 17.55
C VAL A 6 8.65 4.89 16.48
N VAL A 7 8.11 6.05 16.84
CA VAL A 7 8.12 7.24 15.99
C VAL A 7 9.35 8.05 16.34
N VAL A 8 10.21 8.29 15.34
CA VAL A 8 11.38 9.14 15.48
C VAL A 8 11.05 10.49 14.86
N ARG A 9 11.08 11.57 15.66
CA ARG A 9 10.94 12.94 15.16
C ARG A 9 12.33 13.54 14.92
N ALA A 10 12.44 14.50 14.02
CA ALA A 10 13.67 15.25 13.83
C ALA A 10 14.05 15.94 15.17
N GLY A 11 15.27 15.66 15.68
CA GLY A 11 15.74 16.16 16.98
C GLY A 11 15.92 15.12 18.09
N ASP A 12 16.08 13.83 17.76
CA ASP A 12 16.31 12.69 18.68
C ASP A 12 15.18 12.35 19.66
N ASP A 13 14.02 13.00 19.56
CA ASP A 13 12.83 12.62 20.32
C ASP A 13 12.24 11.31 19.79
N ARG A 14 12.46 10.24 20.56
CA ARG A 14 11.85 8.92 20.36
C ARG A 14 10.54 8.83 21.12
N VAL A 15 9.44 8.71 20.40
CA VAL A 15 8.13 8.44 20.98
C VAL A 15 7.77 6.98 20.74
N THR A 16 7.72 6.19 21.81
CA THR A 16 7.21 4.81 21.76
C THR A 16 5.72 4.83 22.02
N LEU A 17 4.93 4.49 21.00
CA LEU A 17 3.49 4.32 21.15
C LEU A 17 3.19 2.83 21.38
N PRO A 18 2.45 2.47 22.45
CA PRO A 18 1.92 1.12 22.55
C PRO A 18 0.99 0.86 21.37
N PRO A 19 0.96 -0.36 20.81
CA PRO A 19 0.01 -0.68 19.76
C PRO A 19 -1.42 -0.40 20.25
N PRO A 20 -2.24 0.32 19.48
CA PRO A 20 -3.62 0.60 19.85
C PRO A 20 -4.48 -0.68 19.93
N VAL A 21 -4.03 -1.75 19.26
CA VAL A 21 -4.70 -3.05 19.27
C VAL A 21 -3.84 -4.05 20.06
N LYS A 22 -4.42 -4.62 21.13
CA LYS A 22 -3.83 -5.76 21.86
C LYS A 22 -4.18 -7.07 21.14
N ALA A 23 -3.64 -7.27 19.95
CA ALA A 23 -3.77 -8.53 19.21
C ALA A 23 -2.38 -9.16 19.01
N ALA A 24 -2.31 -10.48 19.08
CA ALA A 24 -1.11 -11.23 18.73
C ALA A 24 -0.92 -11.17 17.20
N GLY A 25 0.30 -10.85 16.76
CA GLY A 25 0.61 -10.71 15.34
C GLY A 25 1.97 -10.07 15.09
N VAL A 26 2.38 -10.04 13.83
CA VAL A 26 3.58 -9.36 13.35
C VAL A 26 3.17 -8.07 12.66
N MET A 27 3.79 -6.96 13.06
CA MET A 27 3.64 -5.70 12.32
C MET A 27 4.49 -5.77 11.06
N ARG A 28 3.87 -5.56 9.90
CA ARG A 28 4.53 -5.52 8.60
C ARG A 28 4.00 -4.35 7.78
N HIS A 29 4.80 -3.90 6.82
CA HIS A 29 4.50 -2.79 5.90
C HIS A 29 4.00 -1.53 6.62
N VAL A 30 4.87 -0.54 6.80
CA VAL A 30 4.55 0.68 7.54
C VAL A 30 4.60 1.88 6.60
N SER A 31 3.62 2.77 6.74
CA SER A 31 3.61 4.10 6.12
C SER A 31 3.44 5.15 7.20
N SER A 32 4.30 6.16 7.21
CA SER A 32 4.21 7.29 8.13
C SER A 32 4.22 8.59 7.34
N MET A 33 3.39 9.54 7.78
CA MET A 33 3.33 10.86 7.19
C MET A 33 3.25 11.91 8.29
N GLU A 34 4.18 12.87 8.24
CA GLU A 34 4.28 13.93 9.23
C GLU A 34 2.98 14.75 9.28
N GLY A 35 2.54 15.10 10.48
CA GLY A 35 1.28 15.82 10.71
C GLY A 35 0.01 14.97 10.53
N VAL A 36 0.08 13.81 9.86
CA VAL A 36 -1.08 12.96 9.57
C VAL A 36 -1.13 11.74 10.48
N GLY A 37 -0.10 10.89 10.48
CA GLY A 37 -0.12 9.66 11.27
C GLY A 37 0.78 8.54 10.78
N THR A 38 0.49 7.33 11.24
CA THR A 38 1.19 6.10 10.84
C THR A 38 0.18 4.99 10.60
N ALA A 39 0.32 4.30 9.46
CA ALA A 39 -0.45 3.13 9.11
C ALA A 39 0.44 1.90 8.98
N TYR A 40 -0.09 0.74 9.35
CA TYR A 40 0.63 -0.53 9.25
C TYR A 40 -0.33 -1.70 9.08
N VAL A 41 0.20 -2.82 8.59
CA VAL A 41 -0.51 -4.10 8.60
C VAL A 41 -0.09 -4.89 9.83
N LEU A 42 -1.08 -5.41 10.56
CA LEU A 42 -0.90 -6.40 11.59
C LEU A 42 -1.29 -7.77 11.03
N ASP A 43 -0.28 -8.55 10.71
CA ASP A 43 -0.39 -9.93 10.26
C ASP A 43 -0.68 -10.82 11.46
N ARG A 44 -1.78 -11.57 11.38
CA ARG A 44 -2.27 -12.39 12.49
C ARG A 44 -2.43 -13.83 12.04
N GLN A 45 -2.53 -14.71 13.02
CA GLN A 45 -3.09 -16.04 12.76
C GLN A 45 -4.58 -15.88 12.41
N GLY A 46 -4.89 -15.86 11.11
CA GLY A 46 -6.20 -15.51 10.56
C GLY A 46 -6.10 -14.34 9.58
N GLY A 47 -7.19 -13.60 9.39
CA GLY A 47 -7.20 -12.44 8.50
C GLY A 47 -6.45 -11.24 9.07
N ASP A 48 -5.84 -10.45 8.17
CA ASP A 48 -5.03 -9.29 8.51
C ASP A 48 -5.84 -8.16 9.16
N MET A 49 -5.13 -7.23 9.79
CA MET A 49 -5.70 -5.94 10.16
C MET A 49 -4.86 -4.82 9.58
N VAL A 50 -5.51 -3.83 8.96
CA VAL A 50 -4.87 -2.56 8.67
C VAL A 50 -5.17 -1.61 9.82
N VAL A 51 -4.15 -0.98 10.37
CA VAL A 51 -4.28 -0.05 11.49
C VAL A 51 -3.71 1.29 11.06
N ALA A 52 -4.47 2.36 11.25
CA ALA A 52 -4.01 3.74 11.07
C ALA A 52 -4.11 4.48 12.40
N VAL A 53 -3.03 5.13 12.82
CA VAL A 53 -2.93 5.88 14.06
C VAL A 53 -2.70 7.34 13.71
N SER A 54 -3.59 8.21 14.19
CA SER A 54 -3.52 9.67 13.99
C SER A 54 -3.80 10.40 15.31
N SER A 55 -3.77 11.73 15.29
CA SER A 55 -4.10 12.57 16.45
C SER A 55 -5.56 12.41 16.92
N SER A 56 -6.48 12.04 16.03
CA SER A 56 -7.88 11.74 16.38
C SER A 56 -8.06 10.35 16.99
N GLY A 57 -7.01 9.54 17.01
CA GLY A 57 -7.01 8.19 17.54
C GLY A 57 -6.77 7.10 16.48
N PRO A 58 -6.81 5.83 16.90
CA PRO A 58 -6.61 4.69 16.01
C PRO A 58 -7.88 4.32 15.24
N ARG A 59 -7.73 4.06 13.94
CA ARG A 59 -8.71 3.39 13.08
C ARG A 59 -8.21 1.99 12.75
N VAL A 60 -9.11 1.02 12.81
CA VAL A 60 -8.78 -0.40 12.71
C VAL A 60 -9.70 -1.07 11.73
N PHE A 61 -9.09 -1.77 10.77
CA PHE A 61 -9.76 -2.35 9.62
C PHE A 61 -9.47 -3.85 9.56
N ALA A 62 -10.42 -4.68 10.02
CA ALA A 62 -10.28 -6.14 9.93
C ALA A 62 -10.47 -6.61 8.49
N ARG A 63 -9.59 -7.48 8.01
CA ARG A 63 -9.62 -8.04 6.66
C ARG A 63 -9.68 -9.56 6.72
N ALA A 64 -10.36 -10.15 5.75
CA ALA A 64 -10.41 -11.59 5.58
C ALA A 64 -9.15 -12.07 4.84
N ASP A 65 -8.71 -11.29 3.84
CA ASP A 65 -7.58 -11.59 2.98
C ASP A 65 -6.30 -10.86 3.41
N GLU A 66 -5.24 -11.13 2.67
CA GLU A 66 -3.93 -10.53 2.88
C GLU A 66 -3.92 -9.04 2.49
N ALA A 67 -3.73 -8.18 3.47
CA ALA A 67 -3.58 -6.74 3.30
C ALA A 67 -2.10 -6.38 3.20
N ARG A 68 -1.73 -5.54 2.21
CA ARG A 68 -0.32 -5.24 1.95
C ARG A 68 -0.10 -3.76 1.64
N HIS A 69 1.08 -3.27 1.98
CA HIS A 69 1.60 -1.96 1.57
C HIS A 69 0.63 -0.78 1.81
N PRO A 70 0.27 -0.47 3.06
CA PRO A 70 -0.58 0.67 3.35
C PRO A 70 0.14 1.98 3.00
N SER A 71 -0.59 2.98 2.52
CA SER A 71 -0.10 4.34 2.28
C SER A 71 -1.11 5.36 2.77
N LEU A 72 -0.63 6.41 3.45
CA LEU A 72 -1.43 7.56 3.87
C LEU A 72 -1.37 8.67 2.83
N SER A 73 -2.48 9.38 2.63
CA SER A 73 -2.49 10.64 1.89
C SER A 73 -2.16 11.81 2.83
N PRO A 74 -1.84 13.00 2.28
CA PRO A 74 -1.70 14.25 3.05
C PRO A 74 -2.95 14.66 3.84
N THR A 75 -4.13 14.18 3.42
CA THR A 75 -5.44 14.51 4.01
C THR A 75 -6.00 13.42 4.92
N GLY A 76 -5.28 12.30 5.08
CA GLY A 76 -5.61 11.24 6.05
C GLY A 76 -6.43 10.09 5.50
N GLU A 77 -6.71 10.05 4.20
CA GLU A 77 -7.11 8.83 3.50
C GLU A 77 -6.01 7.77 3.63
N LEU A 78 -6.43 6.51 3.59
CA LEU A 78 -5.56 5.36 3.67
C LEU A 78 -5.87 4.43 2.51
N VAL A 79 -4.86 4.03 1.76
CA VAL A 79 -4.98 2.99 0.73
C VAL A 79 -4.12 1.78 1.12
N TRP A 80 -4.56 0.57 0.81
CA TRP A 80 -3.74 -0.65 0.84
C TRP A 80 -4.14 -1.58 -0.31
N ALA A 81 -3.25 -2.52 -0.63
CA ALA A 81 -3.51 -3.55 -1.63
C ALA A 81 -4.13 -4.80 -1.00
N GLU A 82 -5.05 -5.43 -1.73
CA GLU A 82 -5.74 -6.67 -1.35
C GLU A 82 -6.09 -7.44 -2.63
N GLY A 83 -5.47 -8.62 -2.83
CA GLY A 83 -5.59 -9.37 -4.07
C GLY A 83 -5.02 -8.62 -5.28
N ASP A 84 -5.81 -8.52 -6.35
CA ASP A 84 -5.53 -7.77 -7.59
C ASP A 84 -5.87 -6.29 -7.49
N GLY A 85 -6.61 -5.88 -6.47
CA GLY A 85 -7.14 -4.52 -6.32
C GLY A 85 -6.63 -3.78 -5.10
N LEU A 86 -7.28 -2.66 -4.84
CA LEU A 86 -7.00 -1.80 -3.70
C LEU A 86 -8.24 -1.65 -2.81
N ARG A 87 -7.99 -1.11 -1.63
CA ARG A 87 -9.02 -0.62 -0.72
C ARG A 87 -8.64 0.80 -0.31
N LEU A 88 -9.59 1.71 -0.43
CA LEU A 88 -9.44 3.11 -0.05
C LEU A 88 -10.34 3.39 1.15
N ALA A 89 -9.75 3.77 2.27
CA ALA A 89 -10.45 4.20 3.47
C ALA A 89 -10.41 5.71 3.62
N ALA A 90 -11.58 6.33 3.72
CA ALA A 90 -11.70 7.74 4.04
C ALA A 90 -11.42 8.00 5.54
N PRO A 91 -11.13 9.25 5.95
CA PRO A 91 -10.86 9.58 7.35
C PRO A 91 -11.98 9.19 8.33
N ASP A 92 -13.23 9.14 7.87
CA ASP A 92 -14.40 8.71 8.66
C ASP A 92 -14.46 7.19 8.90
N GLY A 93 -13.58 6.42 8.26
CA GLY A 93 -13.50 4.97 8.37
C GLY A 93 -14.34 4.19 7.36
N SER A 94 -15.08 4.87 6.47
CA SER A 94 -15.70 4.22 5.32
C SER A 94 -14.63 3.64 4.39
N VAL A 95 -14.93 2.52 3.74
CA VAL A 95 -13.98 1.77 2.90
C VAL A 95 -14.62 1.45 1.56
N THR A 96 -13.94 1.84 0.49
CA THR A 96 -14.32 1.56 -0.89
C THR A 96 -13.34 0.59 -1.51
N ALA A 97 -13.85 -0.39 -2.25
CA ALA A 97 -13.02 -1.27 -3.07
C ALA A 97 -12.72 -0.61 -4.42
N ILE A 98 -11.47 -0.68 -4.84
CA ILE A 98 -11.02 -0.27 -6.18
C ILE A 98 -10.56 -1.55 -6.88
N GLY A 99 -11.15 -1.86 -8.04
CA GLY A 99 -10.73 -3.00 -8.84
C GLY A 99 -9.29 -2.87 -9.32
N GLY A 100 -8.63 -4.00 -9.58
CA GLY A 100 -7.25 -3.99 -10.06
C GLY A 100 -7.06 -3.34 -11.43
N PRO A 101 -5.82 -2.95 -11.77
CA PRO A 101 -5.46 -2.61 -13.14
C PRO A 101 -5.86 -3.72 -14.13
N PRO A 102 -6.34 -3.38 -15.34
CA PRO A 102 -6.78 -4.37 -16.31
C PRO A 102 -5.71 -5.45 -16.60
N GLY A 103 -6.10 -6.72 -16.49
CA GLY A 103 -5.21 -7.87 -16.75
C GLY A 103 -4.20 -8.17 -15.65
N SER A 104 -4.21 -7.42 -14.55
CA SER A 104 -3.33 -7.69 -13.41
C SER A 104 -3.80 -8.91 -12.60
N THR A 105 -2.84 -9.62 -12.03
CA THR A 105 -3.06 -10.74 -11.11
C THR A 105 -2.88 -10.34 -9.65
N MET A 106 -2.17 -9.22 -9.41
CA MET A 106 -1.92 -8.68 -8.07
C MET A 106 -1.63 -7.18 -8.16
N ALA A 107 -2.11 -6.41 -7.17
CA ALA A 107 -1.67 -5.05 -6.91
C ALA A 107 -0.76 -4.99 -5.67
N SER A 108 0.21 -4.07 -5.69
CA SER A 108 1.15 -3.87 -4.60
C SER A 108 1.70 -2.44 -4.58
N PHE A 109 2.21 -2.00 -3.43
CA PHE A 109 2.76 -0.64 -3.25
C PHE A 109 1.85 0.49 -3.76
N PRO A 110 0.56 0.57 -3.35
CA PRO A 110 -0.24 1.73 -3.66
C PRO A 110 0.32 2.97 -2.95
N LEU A 111 0.49 4.07 -3.68
CA LEU A 111 0.98 5.34 -3.15
C LEU A 111 0.12 6.48 -3.67
N PHE A 112 -0.19 7.43 -2.81
CA PHE A 112 -0.89 8.64 -3.22
C PHE A 112 0.04 9.53 -4.06
N MET A 113 -0.49 9.99 -5.19
CA MET A 113 0.08 11.08 -5.97
C MET A 113 -0.82 12.30 -5.79
N GLY A 114 -0.47 13.13 -4.80
CA GLY A 114 -1.34 14.21 -4.34
C GLY A 114 -2.67 13.69 -3.80
N ALA A 115 -3.74 14.46 -4.00
CA ALA A 115 -5.09 14.13 -3.53
C ALA A 115 -6.00 13.51 -4.61
N SER A 116 -5.54 13.44 -5.86
CA SER A 116 -6.38 13.09 -7.01
C SER A 116 -6.08 11.72 -7.61
N ALA A 117 -4.96 11.10 -7.25
CA ALA A 117 -4.55 9.86 -7.88
C ALA A 117 -3.78 8.92 -6.95
N ILE A 118 -3.78 7.64 -7.32
CA ILE A 118 -3.02 6.58 -6.65
C ILE A 118 -2.20 5.87 -7.71
N ILE A 119 -0.89 5.75 -7.50
CA ILE A 119 -0.07 4.84 -8.29
C ILE A 119 -0.03 3.47 -7.62
N THR A 120 0.15 2.41 -8.39
CA THR A 120 0.36 1.06 -7.87
C THR A 120 1.30 0.29 -8.79
N VAL A 121 1.98 -0.71 -8.23
CA VAL A 121 2.67 -1.75 -9.01
C VAL A 121 1.70 -2.88 -9.24
N ALA A 122 1.43 -3.18 -10.52
CA ALA A 122 0.60 -4.30 -10.93
C ALA A 122 1.47 -5.46 -11.41
N SER A 123 1.23 -6.66 -10.87
CA SER A 123 1.77 -7.89 -11.44
C SER A 123 0.87 -8.35 -12.58
N GLU A 124 1.46 -8.75 -13.69
CA GLU A 124 0.75 -9.13 -14.91
C GLU A 124 1.12 -10.56 -15.31
N ALA A 125 0.16 -11.28 -15.87
CA ALA A 125 0.40 -12.64 -16.36
C ALA A 125 1.33 -12.61 -17.57
N VAL A 126 2.31 -13.51 -17.60
CA VAL A 126 3.20 -13.72 -18.73
C VAL A 126 2.92 -15.11 -19.29
N GLU A 127 2.67 -15.21 -20.59
CA GLU A 127 2.35 -16.50 -21.23
C GLU A 127 3.49 -17.50 -21.00
N GLY A 128 3.12 -18.73 -20.61
CA GLY A 128 4.08 -19.78 -20.30
C GLY A 128 4.81 -19.64 -18.95
N VAL A 129 4.55 -18.57 -18.19
CA VAL A 129 5.13 -18.36 -16.85
C VAL A 129 4.04 -18.55 -15.78
N PRO A 130 4.27 -19.40 -14.75
CA PRO A 130 3.34 -19.55 -13.64
C PRO A 130 3.06 -18.22 -12.94
N ALA A 131 1.79 -17.95 -12.62
CA ALA A 131 1.33 -16.68 -12.02
C ALA A 131 1.99 -16.33 -10.68
N GLU A 132 2.54 -17.33 -9.97
CA GLU A 132 3.22 -17.18 -8.67
C GLU A 132 4.62 -16.53 -8.74
N ARG A 133 5.14 -16.21 -9.93
CA ARG A 133 6.53 -15.76 -10.11
C ARG A 133 6.75 -14.25 -10.15
N ASP A 134 5.69 -13.42 -10.10
CA ASP A 134 5.78 -11.96 -10.23
C ASP A 134 6.70 -11.51 -11.39
N ALA A 135 6.61 -12.20 -12.54
CA ALA A 135 7.60 -12.07 -13.62
C ALA A 135 7.53 -10.72 -14.35
N LEU A 136 6.34 -10.09 -14.39
CA LEU A 136 6.13 -8.78 -15.00
C LEU A 136 5.43 -7.84 -14.02
N ASN A 137 6.07 -6.71 -13.73
CA ASN A 137 5.52 -5.61 -12.98
C ASN A 137 5.52 -4.34 -13.81
N ASN A 138 4.39 -3.64 -13.83
CA ASN A 138 4.25 -2.31 -14.41
C ASN A 138 3.66 -1.33 -13.40
N LEU A 139 3.98 -0.05 -13.58
CA LEU A 139 3.30 1.03 -12.87
C LEU A 139 2.00 1.39 -13.56
N TRP A 140 0.99 1.59 -12.74
CA TRP A 140 -0.34 2.03 -13.14
C TRP A 140 -0.79 3.19 -12.25
N LEU A 141 -1.56 4.11 -12.83
CA LEU A 141 -2.14 5.27 -12.17
C LEU A 141 -3.67 5.12 -12.17
N TYR A 142 -4.27 5.21 -10.99
CA TYR A 142 -5.70 5.31 -10.79
C TYR A 142 -6.09 6.78 -10.60
N SER A 143 -6.99 7.29 -11.44
CA SER A 143 -7.63 8.59 -11.22
C SER A 143 -8.78 8.42 -10.24
N LEU A 144 -8.74 9.12 -9.11
CA LEU A 144 -9.83 9.11 -8.12
C LEU A 144 -11.08 9.84 -8.63
N GLU A 145 -10.91 10.81 -9.51
CA GLU A 145 -12.01 11.57 -10.11
C GLU A 145 -12.74 10.75 -11.19
N GLU A 146 -11.98 10.14 -12.10
CA GLU A 146 -12.54 9.39 -13.23
C GLU A 146 -12.89 7.95 -12.87
N GLY A 147 -12.33 7.43 -11.78
CA GLY A 147 -12.46 6.04 -11.38
C GLY A 147 -11.81 5.06 -12.36
N SER A 148 -10.75 5.48 -13.05
CA SER A 148 -10.15 4.80 -14.20
C SER A 148 -8.66 4.50 -13.98
N TRP A 149 -8.17 3.44 -14.62
CA TRP A 149 -6.75 3.06 -14.63
C TRP A 149 -6.07 3.50 -15.92
N SER A 150 -4.83 3.98 -15.81
CA SER A 150 -3.93 4.26 -16.93
C SER A 150 -2.55 3.65 -16.67
N ARG A 151 -1.95 3.07 -17.71
CA ARG A 151 -0.63 2.43 -17.62
C ARG A 151 0.47 3.49 -17.73
N LEU A 152 1.45 3.46 -16.82
CA LEU A 152 2.59 4.38 -16.80
C LEU A 152 3.87 3.78 -17.38
N THR A 153 4.06 2.46 -17.24
CA THR A 153 5.19 1.74 -17.85
C THR A 153 4.69 0.57 -18.67
N ASP A 154 5.44 0.21 -19.71
CA ASP A 154 5.11 -0.91 -20.59
C ASP A 154 6.32 -1.83 -20.75
N PHE A 155 6.74 -2.41 -19.63
CA PHE A 155 7.81 -3.40 -19.63
C PHE A 155 7.34 -4.72 -20.21
N THR A 156 8.30 -5.48 -20.74
CA THR A 156 8.11 -6.84 -21.22
C THR A 156 8.89 -7.81 -20.34
N ALA A 157 8.41 -9.05 -20.28
CA ALA A 157 9.05 -10.15 -19.57
C ALA A 157 8.72 -11.49 -20.24
N ASP A 158 9.54 -12.50 -19.99
CA ASP A 158 9.33 -13.89 -20.39
C ASP A 158 9.82 -14.84 -19.28
N ALA A 159 9.98 -16.13 -19.59
CA ALA A 159 10.44 -17.13 -18.63
C ALA A 159 11.86 -16.88 -18.10
N GLU A 160 12.72 -16.21 -18.88
CA GLU A 160 14.14 -15.98 -18.60
C GLU A 160 14.44 -14.52 -18.22
N HIS A 161 13.61 -13.57 -18.68
CA HIS A 161 13.80 -12.12 -18.47
C HIS A 161 12.63 -11.55 -17.67
N TRP A 162 12.87 -11.22 -16.41
CA TRP A 162 11.82 -10.67 -15.54
C TRP A 162 11.94 -9.15 -15.43
N SER A 163 10.82 -8.50 -15.14
CA SER A 163 10.76 -7.09 -14.82
C SER A 163 10.04 -6.91 -13.50
N VAL A 164 10.78 -6.56 -12.45
CA VAL A 164 10.22 -6.45 -11.11
C VAL A 164 10.45 -5.05 -10.58
N ILE A 165 9.39 -4.36 -10.20
CA ILE A 165 9.49 -3.03 -9.61
C ILE A 165 9.52 -3.18 -8.09
N ARG A 166 10.59 -2.73 -7.46
CA ARG A 166 10.71 -2.73 -5.99
C ARG A 166 10.47 -1.33 -5.45
N THR A 167 9.51 -1.24 -4.53
CA THR A 167 9.24 -0.07 -3.67
C THR A 167 9.29 1.26 -4.43
N PRO A 168 8.25 1.59 -5.23
CA PRO A 168 8.16 2.91 -5.82
C PRO A 168 8.14 3.99 -4.75
N ILE A 169 8.53 5.20 -5.12
CA ILE A 169 8.46 6.41 -4.31
C ILE A 169 7.86 7.49 -5.19
N VAL A 170 6.88 8.22 -4.65
CA VAL A 170 6.37 9.45 -5.27
C VAL A 170 7.09 10.63 -4.62
N GLU A 171 7.75 11.43 -5.45
CA GLU A 171 8.44 12.64 -5.03
C GLU A 171 7.48 13.83 -4.93
N ALA A 172 7.91 14.91 -4.28
CA ALA A 172 7.07 16.08 -4.03
C ALA A 172 6.61 16.80 -5.31
N ASP A 173 7.38 16.68 -6.39
CA ASP A 173 7.08 17.23 -7.71
C ASP A 173 6.25 16.28 -8.59
N GLY A 174 5.87 15.11 -8.06
CA GLY A 174 5.10 14.08 -8.76
C GLY A 174 5.95 13.11 -9.58
N LEU A 175 7.28 13.22 -9.57
CA LEU A 175 8.13 12.19 -10.16
C LEU A 175 7.96 10.86 -9.42
N ILE A 176 8.08 9.76 -10.16
CA ILE A 176 8.04 8.41 -9.61
C ILE A 176 9.42 7.78 -9.80
N SER A 177 10.06 7.46 -8.68
CA SER A 177 11.36 6.79 -8.63
C SER A 177 11.19 5.35 -8.15
N PHE A 178 11.87 4.40 -8.77
CA PHE A 178 11.83 2.98 -8.38
C PHE A 178 13.08 2.21 -8.82
N VAL A 179 13.31 1.06 -8.19
CA VAL A 179 14.33 0.09 -8.61
C VAL A 179 13.67 -0.98 -9.47
N ARG A 180 14.34 -1.34 -10.57
CA ARG A 180 13.95 -2.43 -11.48
C ARG A 180 15.07 -3.46 -11.56
#